data_AF-A0A0U3A1D6-F1
#
_entry.id   AF-A0A0U3A1D6-F1
#
_cell.length_a   1.000
_cell.length_b   1.000
_cell.length_c   1.000
_cell.angle_alpha   90.00
_cell.angle_beta   90.00
_cell.angle_gamma   90.00
#
_symmetry.space_group_name_H-M   'P 1'
#
loop_
_entity.id
_entity.type
_entity.pdbx_description
1 polymer ?
#
loop_
_entity_poly.entity_id
_entity_poly.type
_entity_poly.pdbx_seq_one_letter_code
_entity_poly.pdbx_strand_id
1 'polypeptide(L)'
;DADVVLRIPADYGKAWSKGEPAQVELIYDASQQGSSTPTKRLEGMLKQYGSEQGALRLLARGLSPSVAVPLVVSERDQSTPQSRAGLMLGILPYFFVFAVYLGGMYLAIDLTAGERERQSLEPLFANPVARWRILVGKLGAIGAFSLASLVLTAVGFSVAGHFLISCRPKNSG
;
A
#
# COMPACT_ATOMS: atom_id res chain seq x y z
N ASP A 1 18.30 20.79 -2.11
CA ASP A 1 17.52 20.37 -3.28
C ASP A 1 16.07 20.78 -3.12
N ALA A 2 15.46 21.30 -4.19
CA ALA A 2 14.04 21.63 -4.22
C ALA A 2 13.31 20.57 -5.04
N ASP A 3 12.35 19.88 -4.42
CA ASP A 3 11.63 18.76 -5.03
C ASP A 3 10.74 19.19 -6.21
N VAL A 4 10.35 20.47 -6.25
CA VAL A 4 9.53 21.08 -7.30
C VAL A 4 9.91 22.55 -7.48
N VAL A 5 10.03 23.02 -8.71
CA VAL A 5 10.32 24.41 -9.07
C VAL A 5 9.21 24.97 -9.94
N LEU A 6 8.63 26.10 -9.54
CA LEU A 6 7.69 26.87 -10.35
C LEU A 6 8.46 27.96 -11.11
N ARG A 7 8.46 27.90 -12.44
CA ARG A 7 9.05 28.90 -13.32
C ARG A 7 7.97 29.80 -13.90
N ILE A 8 8.13 31.12 -13.70
CA ILE A 8 7.27 32.16 -14.27
C ILE A 8 8.02 32.78 -15.46
N PRO A 9 7.54 32.60 -16.70
CA PRO A 9 8.15 33.21 -17.88
C PRO A 9 8.12 34.74 -17.82
N ALA A 10 9.10 35.41 -18.43
CA ALA A 10 9.19 36.88 -18.45
C ALA A 10 7.97 37.56 -19.10
N ASP A 11 7.29 36.87 -20.03
CA ASP A 11 6.11 37.39 -20.72
C ASP A 11 4.79 37.22 -19.92
N TYR A 12 4.85 36.57 -18.75
CA TYR A 12 3.67 36.36 -17.88
C TYR A 12 2.91 37.65 -17.61
N GLY A 13 3.60 38.72 -17.21
CA GLY A 13 2.97 40.01 -16.87
C GLY A 13 2.29 40.69 -18.07
N LYS A 14 2.88 40.55 -19.28
CA LYS A 14 2.30 41.10 -20.52
C LYS A 14 1.04 40.35 -20.93
N ALA A 15 1.06 39.02 -20.91
CA ALA A 15 -0.11 38.20 -21.20
C ALA A 15 -1.21 38.42 -20.15
N TRP A 16 -0.83 38.49 -18.87
CA TRP A 16 -1.74 38.69 -17.76
C TRP A 16 -2.53 40.00 -17.85
N SER A 17 -1.83 41.11 -18.10
CA SER A 17 -2.45 42.44 -18.23
C SER A 17 -3.36 42.57 -19.46
N LYS A 18 -3.06 41.86 -20.54
CA LYS A 18 -3.91 41.81 -21.76
C LYS A 18 -5.14 40.91 -21.61
N GLY A 19 -5.26 40.17 -20.50
CA GLY A 19 -6.33 39.20 -20.30
C GLY A 19 -6.16 37.92 -21.13
N GLU A 20 -4.96 37.68 -21.65
CA GLU A 20 -4.58 36.44 -22.34
C GLU A 20 -4.19 35.34 -21.33
N PRO A 21 -4.18 34.06 -21.73
CA PRO A 21 -3.69 32.97 -20.89
C PRO A 21 -2.19 33.16 -20.60
N ALA A 22 -1.83 33.31 -19.33
CA ALA A 22 -0.44 33.42 -18.92
C ALA A 22 0.11 32.04 -18.55
N GLN A 23 1.16 31.59 -19.24
CA GLN A 23 1.78 30.30 -19.01
C GLN A 23 2.62 30.31 -17.72
N VAL A 24 2.56 29.22 -16.96
CA VAL A 24 3.47 28.91 -15.86
C VAL A 24 4.00 27.50 -16.05
N GLU A 25 5.23 27.23 -15.62
CA GLU A 25 5.88 25.93 -15.82
C GLU A 25 6.24 25.29 -14.48
N LEU A 26 5.89 24.02 -14.33
CA LEU A 26 6.20 23.23 -13.15
C LEU A 26 7.29 22.21 -13.50
N ILE A 27 8.48 22.39 -12.95
CA ILE A 27 9.65 21.56 -13.21
C ILE A 27 9.84 20.65 -11.99
N TYR A 28 9.75 19.33 -12.19
CA TYR A 28 9.90 18.31 -11.15
C TYR A 28 10.47 17.02 -11.74
N ASP A 29 11.08 16.19 -10.90
CA ASP A 29 11.60 14.87 -11.29
C ASP A 29 10.58 13.78 -10.95
N ALA A 30 9.92 13.22 -11.96
CA ALA A 30 8.90 12.18 -11.80
C ALA A 30 9.45 10.83 -11.28
N SER A 31 10.78 10.62 -11.34
CA SER A 31 11.41 9.40 -10.81
C SER A 31 11.56 9.41 -9.28
N GLN A 32 11.50 10.60 -8.67
CA GLN A 32 11.58 10.76 -7.22
C GLN A 32 10.20 10.67 -6.58
N GLN A 33 9.99 9.65 -5.74
CA GLN A 33 8.71 9.47 -5.02
C GLN A 33 8.30 10.70 -4.20
N GLY A 34 9.27 11.46 -3.69
CA GLY A 34 9.07 12.69 -2.90
C GLY A 34 8.49 13.87 -3.70
N SER A 35 8.70 13.95 -5.01
CA SER A 35 8.26 15.10 -5.83
C SER A 35 6.76 15.07 -6.16
N SER A 36 6.14 13.89 -6.13
CA SER A 36 4.76 13.67 -6.58
C SER A 36 3.71 14.40 -5.73
N THR A 37 3.89 14.45 -4.40
CA THR A 37 2.92 15.06 -3.48
C THR A 37 2.98 16.59 -3.51
N PRO A 38 4.17 17.23 -3.42
CA PRO A 38 4.28 18.68 -3.59
C PRO A 38 3.83 19.16 -4.96
N THR A 39 4.12 18.41 -6.03
CA THR A 39 3.69 18.74 -7.41
C THR A 39 2.17 18.80 -7.51
N LYS A 40 1.47 17.75 -7.05
CA LYS A 40 -0.01 17.72 -7.06
C LYS A 40 -0.62 18.85 -6.24
N ARG A 41 -0.02 19.18 -5.09
CA ARG A 41 -0.48 20.29 -4.25
C ARG A 41 -0.34 21.63 -4.98
N LEU A 42 0.82 21.90 -5.56
CA LEU A 42 1.05 23.13 -6.33
C LEU A 42 0.14 23.23 -7.56
N GLU A 43 -0.05 22.13 -8.28
CA GLU A 43 -0.98 22.07 -9.42
C GLU A 43 -2.42 22.38 -8.98
N GLY A 44 -2.86 21.83 -7.85
CA GLY A 44 -4.17 22.12 -7.27
C GLY A 44 -4.36 23.59 -6.92
N MET A 45 -3.36 24.22 -6.28
CA MET A 45 -3.38 25.65 -5.94
C MET A 45 -3.42 26.53 -7.20
N LEU A 46 -2.64 26.20 -8.23
CA LEU A 46 -2.63 26.93 -9.50
C LEU A 46 -3.98 26.81 -10.23
N LYS A 47 -4.58 25.62 -10.24
CA LYS A 47 -5.92 25.40 -10.82
C LYS A 47 -6.99 26.21 -10.09
N GLN A 48 -6.97 26.21 -8.76
CA GLN A 48 -7.90 26.99 -7.96
C GLN A 48 -7.73 28.49 -8.25
N TYR A 49 -6.50 29.01 -8.19
CA TYR A 49 -6.22 30.42 -8.49
C TYR A 49 -6.67 30.81 -9.90
N GLY A 50 -6.37 29.97 -10.90
CA GLY A 50 -6.82 30.18 -12.28
C GLY A 50 -8.34 30.21 -12.41
N SER A 51 -9.05 29.36 -11.67
CA SER A 51 -10.52 29.34 -11.67
C SER A 51 -11.13 30.60 -11.04
N GLU A 52 -10.58 31.08 -9.92
CA GLU A 52 -11.04 32.30 -9.25
C GLU A 52 -10.83 33.53 -10.12
N GLN A 53 -9.63 33.68 -10.70
CA GLN A 53 -9.31 34.80 -11.60
C GLN A 53 -10.11 34.73 -12.91
N GLY A 54 -10.33 33.53 -13.44
CA GLY A 54 -11.20 33.30 -14.59
C GLY A 54 -12.63 33.76 -14.32
N ALA A 55 -13.18 33.40 -13.16
CA ALA A 55 -14.52 33.84 -12.75
C ALA A 55 -14.63 35.37 -12.65
N LEU A 56 -13.63 36.03 -12.04
CA LEU A 56 -13.58 37.49 -11.95
C LEU A 56 -13.51 38.16 -13.34
N ARG A 57 -12.73 37.59 -14.27
CA ARG A 57 -12.65 38.10 -15.66
C ARG A 57 -13.96 37.92 -16.42
N LEU A 58 -14.69 36.82 -16.19
CA LEU A 58 -16.00 36.60 -16.79
C LEU A 58 -17.03 37.61 -16.24
N LEU A 59 -17.05 37.81 -14.92
CA LEU A 59 -17.91 38.80 -14.27
C LEU A 59 -17.64 40.22 -14.78
N ALA A 60 -16.37 40.60 -14.92
CA ALA A 60 -15.97 41.91 -15.46
C ALA A 60 -16.42 42.12 -16.92
N ARG A 61 -16.68 41.04 -17.66
CA ARG A 61 -17.23 41.06 -19.03
C ARG A 61 -18.75 40.88 -19.08
N GLY A 62 -19.43 40.86 -17.93
CA GLY A 62 -20.88 40.63 -17.84
C GLY A 62 -21.31 39.19 -18.13
N LEU A 63 -20.37 38.24 -18.16
CA LEU A 63 -20.65 36.82 -18.36
C LEU A 63 -20.79 36.12 -17.00
N SER A 64 -21.75 35.21 -16.91
CA SER A 64 -21.87 34.36 -15.72
C SER A 64 -20.68 33.37 -15.65
N PRO A 65 -20.00 33.24 -14.49
CA PRO A 65 -18.95 32.25 -14.28
C PRO A 65 -19.40 30.80 -14.53
N SER A 66 -20.70 30.52 -14.41
CA SER A 66 -21.27 29.19 -14.68
C SER A 66 -21.06 28.71 -16.11
N VAL A 67 -20.83 29.62 -17.07
CA VAL A 67 -20.55 29.26 -18.47
C VAL A 67 -19.21 28.52 -18.62
N ALA A 68 -18.24 28.78 -17.72
CA ALA A 68 -16.94 28.13 -17.73
C ALA A 68 -16.89 26.83 -16.90
N VAL A 69 -17.92 26.53 -16.12
CA VAL A 69 -18.01 25.33 -15.27
C VAL A 69 -19.29 24.55 -15.64
N PRO A 70 -19.29 23.83 -16.77
CA PRO A 70 -20.48 23.15 -17.27
C PRO A 70 -20.88 21.92 -16.44
N LEU A 71 -19.98 21.42 -15.60
CA LEU A 71 -20.16 20.19 -14.83
C LEU A 71 -19.71 20.40 -13.38
N VAL A 72 -20.56 20.01 -12.44
CA VAL A 72 -20.23 19.91 -11.02
C VAL A 72 -20.15 18.43 -10.67
N VAL A 73 -18.94 17.94 -10.42
CA VAL A 73 -18.73 16.54 -10.03
C VAL A 73 -19.01 16.40 -8.54
N SER A 74 -20.00 15.59 -8.19
CA SER A 74 -20.29 15.20 -6.80
C SER A 74 -19.79 13.77 -6.60
N GLU A 75 -18.69 13.61 -5.86
CA GLU A 75 -18.17 12.30 -5.50
C GLU A 75 -18.99 11.71 -4.36
N ARG A 76 -19.50 10.49 -4.57
CA ARG A 76 -20.16 9.68 -3.54
C ARG A 76 -19.35 8.41 -3.36
N ASP A 77 -18.80 8.23 -2.16
CA ASP A 77 -18.12 6.99 -1.78
C ASP A 77 -19.16 5.86 -1.65
N GLN A 78 -19.15 4.93 -2.61
CA GLN A 78 -19.98 3.71 -2.58
C GLN A 78 -19.23 2.50 -2.01
N SER A 79 -18.09 2.71 -1.34
CA SER A 79 -17.32 1.61 -0.78
C SER A 79 -18.15 0.86 0.26
N THR A 80 -18.63 -0.32 -0.12
CA THR A 80 -19.29 -1.22 0.80
C THR A 80 -18.25 -1.76 1.78
N PRO A 81 -18.66 -2.12 3.00
CA PRO A 81 -17.81 -2.81 3.96
C PRO A 81 -17.17 -4.08 3.37
N GLN A 82 -17.91 -4.78 2.51
CA GLN A 82 -17.46 -5.95 1.77
C GLN A 82 -16.32 -5.60 0.81
N SER A 83 -16.39 -4.45 0.13
CA SER A 83 -15.32 -4.01 -0.77
C SER A 83 -14.02 -3.70 -0.01
N ARG A 84 -14.12 -3.11 1.19
CA ARG A 84 -12.95 -2.86 2.05
C ARG A 84 -12.39 -4.17 2.64
N ALA A 85 -13.27 -5.10 3.01
CA ALA A 85 -12.88 -6.45 3.44
C ALA A 85 -12.20 -7.24 2.32
N GLY A 86 -12.64 -7.10 1.06
CA GLY A 86 -12.01 -7.73 -0.10
C GLY A 86 -10.55 -7.32 -0.28
N LEU A 87 -10.21 -6.06 0.01
CA LEU A 87 -8.84 -5.55 -0.04
C LEU A 87 -7.95 -6.18 1.05
N MET A 88 -8.50 -6.38 2.26
CA MET A 88 -7.84 -7.10 3.37
C MET A 88 -7.71 -8.61 3.10
N LEU A 89 -8.70 -9.23 2.47
CA LEU A 89 -8.62 -10.64 2.08
C LEU A 89 -7.60 -10.88 0.96
N GLY A 90 -7.32 -9.87 0.13
CA GLY A 90 -6.31 -9.94 -0.92
C GLY A 90 -4.89 -10.18 -0.42
N ILE A 91 -4.55 -9.72 0.80
CA ILE A 91 -3.20 -9.91 1.37
C ILE A 91 -3.08 -11.19 2.21
N LEU A 92 -4.22 -11.83 2.56
CA LEU A 92 -4.27 -13.00 3.44
C LEU A 92 -3.45 -14.21 2.95
N PRO A 93 -3.39 -14.54 1.65
CA PRO A 93 -2.56 -15.64 1.17
C PRO A 93 -1.07 -15.47 1.51
N TYR A 94 -0.55 -14.24 1.48
CA TYR A 94 0.84 -13.96 1.81
C TYR A 94 1.14 -14.23 3.30
N PHE A 95 0.20 -13.91 4.20
CA PHE A 95 0.35 -14.21 5.62
C PHE A 95 0.44 -15.72 5.89
N PHE A 96 -0.34 -16.52 5.18
CA PHE A 96 -0.26 -17.99 5.31
C PHE A 96 1.06 -18.55 4.80
N VAL A 97 1.58 -18.02 3.68
CA VAL A 97 2.91 -18.38 3.19
C VAL A 97 3.99 -18.03 4.22
N PHE A 98 3.96 -16.81 4.78
CA PHE A 98 4.90 -16.41 5.82
C PHE A 98 4.78 -17.23 7.10
N ALA A 99 3.56 -17.57 7.53
CA ALA A 99 3.32 -18.38 8.72
C ALA A 99 3.90 -19.78 8.61
N VAL A 100 3.70 -20.45 7.46
CA VAL A 100 4.27 -21.78 7.18
C VAL A 100 5.79 -21.71 7.13
N TYR A 101 6.33 -20.69 6.45
CA TYR A 101 7.77 -20.48 6.29
C TYR A 101 8.44 -20.22 7.63
N LEU A 102 8.02 -19.19 8.36
CA LEU A 102 8.61 -18.81 9.66
C LEU A 102 8.40 -19.90 10.72
N GLY A 103 7.24 -20.56 10.72
CA GLY A 103 6.92 -21.64 11.65
C GLY A 103 7.83 -22.87 11.52
N GLY A 104 8.22 -23.22 10.29
CA GLY A 104 9.12 -24.34 10.03
C GLY A 104 10.61 -23.98 10.07
N MET A 105 10.94 -22.72 9.73
CA MET A 105 12.32 -22.27 9.56
C MET A 105 13.15 -22.40 10.83
N TYR A 106 12.62 -22.01 12.00
CA TYR A 106 13.36 -22.08 13.26
C TYR A 106 13.73 -23.53 13.63
N LEU A 107 12.78 -24.45 13.47
CA LEU A 107 13.02 -25.87 13.72
C LEU A 107 13.98 -26.48 12.68
N ALA A 108 13.89 -26.07 11.42
CA ALA A 108 14.79 -26.52 10.36
C ALA A 108 16.24 -26.06 10.61
N ILE A 109 16.42 -24.83 11.10
CA ILE A 109 17.74 -24.30 11.48
C ILE A 109 18.32 -25.11 12.63
N ASP A 110 17.54 -25.34 13.70
CA ASP A 110 18.01 -26.06 14.89
C ASP A 110 18.33 -27.53 14.57
N LEU A 111 17.52 -28.19 13.73
CA LEU A 111 17.79 -29.56 13.28
C LEU A 111 19.06 -29.62 12.39
N THR A 112 19.25 -28.67 11.49
CA THR A 112 20.40 -28.67 10.56
C THR A 112 21.72 -28.31 11.27
N ALA A 113 21.70 -27.34 12.17
CA ALA A 113 22.87 -26.88 12.91
C ALA A 113 23.20 -27.82 14.09
N GLY A 114 22.18 -28.23 14.85
CA GLY A 114 22.34 -29.09 16.03
C GLY A 114 22.87 -30.49 15.73
N GLU A 115 22.63 -31.01 14.51
CA GLU A 115 23.21 -32.27 14.05
C GLU A 115 24.72 -32.18 13.79
N ARG A 116 25.20 -31.01 13.36
CA ARG A 116 26.62 -30.77 13.08
C ARG A 116 27.42 -30.51 14.36
N GLU A 117 26.84 -29.79 15.32
CA GLU A 117 27.50 -29.46 16.59
C GLU A 117 27.64 -30.65 17.56
N ARG A 118 26.74 -31.63 17.47
CA ARG A 118 26.75 -32.83 18.34
C ARG A 118 27.53 -34.02 17.77
N GLN A 119 28.17 -33.87 16.60
CA GLN A 119 28.86 -34.95 15.86
C GLN A 119 28.04 -36.27 15.78
N SER A 120 26.71 -36.19 15.77
CA SER A 120 25.85 -37.38 15.96
C SER A 120 25.79 -38.30 14.75
N LEU A 121 26.45 -37.92 13.64
CA LEU A 121 26.57 -38.75 12.45
C LEU A 121 27.41 -40.01 12.71
N GLU A 122 28.47 -39.93 13.52
CA GLU A 122 29.37 -41.06 13.76
C GLU A 122 28.71 -42.21 14.55
N PRO A 123 27.94 -41.97 15.63
CA PRO A 123 27.20 -43.02 16.34
C PRO A 123 25.97 -43.52 15.56
N LEU A 124 25.37 -42.70 14.69
CA LEU A 124 24.18 -43.05 13.92
C LEU A 124 24.48 -43.98 12.74
N PHE A 125 25.70 -43.91 12.18
CA PHE A 125 26.19 -44.88 11.19
C PHE A 125 26.56 -46.25 11.80
N ALA A 126 26.75 -46.33 13.11
CA ALA A 126 27.01 -47.57 13.82
C ALA A 126 25.73 -48.36 14.17
N ASN A 127 24.55 -47.75 14.04
CA ASN A 127 23.25 -48.34 14.40
C ASN A 127 22.48 -48.73 13.11
N PRO A 128 21.89 -49.93 12.98
CA PRO A 128 21.25 -50.39 11.73
C PRO A 128 19.85 -49.76 11.56
N VAL A 129 19.78 -48.44 11.44
CA VAL A 129 18.55 -47.69 11.17
C VAL A 129 18.65 -47.04 9.79
N ALA A 130 17.65 -47.30 8.93
CA ALA A 130 17.59 -46.71 7.60
C ALA A 130 17.51 -45.18 7.67
N ARG A 131 18.45 -44.49 7.00
CA ARG A 131 18.62 -43.02 6.97
C ARG A 131 17.33 -42.26 6.61
N TRP A 132 16.50 -42.85 5.75
CA TRP A 132 15.22 -42.27 5.33
C TRP A 132 14.21 -42.11 6.47
N ARG A 133 14.17 -43.01 7.45
CA ARG A 133 13.23 -42.91 8.59
C ARG A 133 13.52 -41.71 9.47
N ILE A 134 14.80 -41.37 9.60
CA ILE A 134 15.28 -40.23 10.38
C ILE A 134 14.97 -38.93 9.64
N LEU A 135 15.17 -38.92 8.32
CA LEU A 135 14.81 -37.78 7.48
C LEU A 135 13.30 -37.50 7.52
N VAL A 136 12.47 -38.53 7.37
CA VAL A 136 11.01 -38.39 7.43
C VAL A 136 10.55 -37.93 8.82
N GLY A 137 11.18 -38.40 9.90
CA GLY A 137 10.88 -37.92 11.25
C GLY A 137 11.18 -36.43 11.43
N LYS A 138 12.32 -35.95 10.93
CA LYS A 138 12.69 -34.53 10.99
C LYS A 138 11.79 -33.66 10.12
N LEU A 139 11.53 -34.07 8.89
CA LEU A 139 10.60 -33.37 8.00
C LEU A 139 9.18 -33.36 8.57
N GLY A 140 8.76 -34.45 9.21
CA GLY A 140 7.47 -34.53 9.91
C GLY A 140 7.38 -33.56 11.09
N ALA A 141 8.45 -33.43 11.88
CA ALA A 141 8.51 -32.47 12.98
C ALA A 141 8.44 -31.01 12.49
N ILE A 142 9.20 -30.69 11.43
CA ILE A 142 9.15 -29.36 10.77
C ILE A 142 7.75 -29.09 10.24
N GLY A 143 7.16 -30.06 9.53
CA GLY A 143 5.81 -29.95 8.97
C GLY A 143 4.73 -29.77 10.03
N ALA A 144 4.82 -30.48 11.16
CA ALA A 144 3.90 -30.32 12.28
C ALA A 144 3.98 -28.92 12.90
N PHE A 145 5.19 -28.36 13.06
CA PHE A 145 5.38 -26.99 13.54
C PHE A 145 4.85 -25.95 12.54
N SER A 146 5.17 -26.09 11.26
CA SER A 146 4.61 -25.23 10.20
C SER A 146 3.08 -25.27 10.16
N LEU A 147 2.48 -26.46 10.32
CA LEU A 147 1.02 -26.62 10.36
C LEU A 147 0.42 -25.94 11.60
N ALA A 148 1.04 -26.11 12.77
CA ALA A 148 0.61 -25.45 13.99
C ALA A 148 0.67 -23.91 13.87
N SER A 149 1.74 -23.37 13.28
CA SER A 149 1.85 -21.94 12.99
C SER A 149 0.78 -21.46 12.02
N LEU A 150 0.51 -22.21 10.94
CA LEU A 150 -0.56 -21.88 10.00
C LEU A 150 -1.94 -21.84 10.68
N VAL A 151 -2.25 -22.83 11.52
CA VAL A 151 -3.50 -22.88 12.28
C VAL A 151 -3.61 -21.68 13.23
N LEU A 152 -2.53 -21.34 13.94
CA LEU A 152 -2.51 -20.19 14.84
C LEU A 152 -2.76 -18.88 14.08
N THR A 153 -2.14 -18.70 12.92
CA THR A 153 -2.37 -17.53 12.05
C THR A 153 -3.81 -17.48 11.55
N ALA A 154 -4.38 -18.61 11.13
CA ALA A 154 -5.78 -18.68 10.69
C ALA A 154 -6.76 -18.33 11.83
N VAL A 155 -6.53 -18.85 13.03
CA VAL A 155 -7.34 -18.53 14.23
C VAL A 155 -7.20 -17.04 14.58
N GLY A 156 -5.99 -16.49 14.56
CA GLY A 156 -5.74 -15.07 14.81
C GLY A 156 -6.51 -14.18 13.83
N PHE A 157 -6.50 -14.54 12.55
CA PHE A 157 -7.25 -13.80 11.52
C PHE A 157 -8.77 -13.93 11.71
N SER A 158 -9.27 -15.11 12.09
CA SER A 158 -10.68 -15.33 12.39
C SER A 158 -11.17 -14.49 13.57
N VAL A 159 -10.38 -14.42 14.65
CA VAL A 159 -10.71 -13.62 15.85
C VAL A 159 -10.66 -12.12 15.52
N ALA A 160 -9.61 -11.68 14.81
CA ALA A 160 -9.49 -10.28 14.38
C ALA A 160 -10.64 -9.86 13.48
N GLY A 161 -11.03 -10.70 12.51
CA GLY A 161 -12.18 -10.45 11.64
C GLY A 161 -13.48 -10.32 12.43
N HIS A 162 -13.71 -11.21 13.40
CA HIS A 162 -14.90 -11.14 14.27
C HIS A 162 -14.94 -9.85 15.11
N PHE A 163 -13.80 -9.41 15.65
CA PHE A 163 -13.72 -8.16 16.41
C PHE A 163 -14.01 -6.92 15.54
N LEU A 164 -13.47 -6.90 14.32
CA LEU A 164 -13.67 -5.81 13.35
C LEU A 164 -15.15 -5.68 12.95
N ILE A 165 -15.85 -6.81 12.81
CA ILE A 165 -17.29 -6.85 12.56
C ILE A 165 -18.09 -6.36 13.78
N SER A 166 -17.67 -6.74 14.99
CA SER A 166 -18.37 -6.39 16.24
C SER A 166 -18.23 -4.93 16.67
N CYS A 167 -17.13 -4.26 16.34
CA CYS A 167 -16.91 -2.83 16.66
C CYS A 167 -17.56 -1.85 15.67
N ARG A 168 -18.40 -2.34 14.75
CA ARG A 168 -19.02 -1.49 13.74
C ARG A 168 -20.13 -0.63 14.36
N PRO A 169 -20.02 0.72 14.40
CA PRO A 169 -21.09 1.57 14.90
C PRO A 169 -22.33 1.41 14.02
N LYS A 170 -23.45 1.05 14.64
CA LYS A 170 -24.78 1.01 14.04
C LYS A 170 -25.32 2.44 13.99
N ASN A 171 -24.85 3.26 13.04
CA ASN A 171 -25.55 4.51 12.76
C ASN A 171 -25.37 4.97 11.30
N SER A 172 -26.48 4.98 10.57
CA SER A 172 -26.87 5.97 9.55
C SER A 172 -28.10 5.42 8.84
N GLY A 173 -29.26 5.65 9.46
CA GLY A 173 -30.49 5.94 8.73
C GLY A 173 -30.59 7.44 8.53
#